data_AF-A0A1G9VRI6-F1
#
_entry.id   AF-A0A1G9VRI6-F1
#
_cell.length_a   1.000
_cell.length_b   1.000
_cell.length_c   1.000
_cell.angle_alpha   90.00
_cell.angle_beta   90.00
_cell.angle_gamma   90.00
#
_symmetry.space_group_name_H-M   'P 1'
#
loop_
_entity.id
_entity.type
_entity.pdbx_description
1 polymer ?
#
loop_
_entity_poly.entity_id
_entity_poly.type
_entity_poly.pdbx_seq_one_letter_code
_entity_poly.pdbx_strand_id
1 'polypeptide(L)'
;MVVTPDNSTLIIAESFAGTLTAFDIAADGTLSNRRVWADHPGDGICMDAEGAIWCSAMDADKHSVVRVREGGEILQRIELGLPCFACMLGGEDGRTLFMLVADWRVQEGFEDNIHRLTTQERSGKLLTATAPAPSAGWPLVDHLRRTC
;
A
#
# COMPACT_ATOMS: atom_id res chain seq x y z
N MET A 1 -5.24 2.75 -3.37
CA MET A 1 -5.12 2.97 -4.84
C MET A 1 -3.92 3.86 -5.10
N VAL A 2 -3.31 3.78 -6.29
CA VAL A 2 -2.23 4.65 -6.75
C VAL A 2 -2.43 5.04 -8.20
N VAL A 3 -1.95 6.21 -8.60
CA VAL A 3 -1.84 6.63 -10.00
C VAL A 3 -0.36 6.64 -10.37
N THR A 4 -0.01 6.09 -11.53
CA THR A 4 1.37 6.05 -12.00
C THR A 4 1.92 7.46 -12.24
N PRO A 5 3.25 7.69 -12.14
CA PRO A 5 3.84 9.03 -12.28
C PRO A 5 3.56 9.76 -13.60
N ASP A 6 3.31 9.00 -14.67
CA ASP A 6 2.94 9.50 -16.00
C ASP A 6 1.44 9.84 -16.13
N ASN A 7 0.67 9.70 -15.05
CA ASN A 7 -0.79 9.88 -14.97
C ASN A 7 -1.60 9.00 -15.93
N SER A 8 -1.01 7.91 -16.45
CA SER A 8 -1.65 7.08 -17.47
C SER A 8 -2.38 5.85 -16.92
N THR A 9 -2.10 5.44 -15.68
CA THR A 9 -2.65 4.21 -15.11
C THR A 9 -3.11 4.40 -13.67
N LEU A 10 -4.33 3.95 -13.37
CA LEU A 10 -4.87 3.80 -12.01
C LEU A 10 -4.71 2.35 -11.58
N ILE A 11 -4.14 2.11 -10.40
CA ILE A 11 -4.05 0.79 -9.79
C ILE A 11 -4.81 0.76 -8.47
N ILE A 12 -5.72 -0.19 -8.33
CA ILE A 12 -6.50 -0.42 -7.12
C ILE A 12 -6.13 -1.76 -6.49
N ALA A 13 -6.26 -1.85 -5.17
CA ALA A 13 -6.19 -3.12 -4.46
C ALA A 13 -7.62 -3.62 -4.21
N GLU A 14 -7.93 -4.82 -4.70
CA GLU A 14 -9.20 -5.48 -4.45
C GLU A 14 -9.02 -6.46 -3.27
N SER A 15 -9.16 -5.96 -2.04
CA SER A 15 -8.72 -6.65 -0.80
C SER A 15 -9.20 -8.09 -0.65
N PHE A 16 -10.47 -8.36 -0.96
CA PHE A 16 -11.05 -9.71 -0.87
C PHE A 16 -10.91 -10.52 -2.15
N ALA A 17 -10.65 -9.87 -3.29
CA ALA A 17 -10.41 -10.58 -4.55
C ALA A 17 -8.95 -11.07 -4.65
N GLY A 18 -8.05 -10.54 -3.81
CA GLY A 18 -6.64 -10.93 -3.81
C GLY A 18 -5.88 -10.40 -5.03
N THR A 19 -6.33 -9.30 -5.62
CA THR A 19 -5.81 -8.81 -6.90
C THR A 19 -5.50 -7.32 -6.85
N LEU A 20 -4.37 -6.92 -7.43
CA LEU A 20 -4.09 -5.54 -7.82
C LEU A 20 -4.53 -5.37 -9.28
N THR A 21 -5.45 -4.43 -9.53
CA THR A 21 -6.07 -4.23 -10.85
C THR A 21 -5.69 -2.86 -11.40
N ALA A 22 -5.23 -2.84 -12.64
CA ALA A 22 -4.90 -1.63 -13.39
C ALA A 22 -6.01 -1.23 -14.38
N PHE A 23 -6.14 0.08 -14.58
CA PHE A 23 -6.95 0.72 -15.60
C PHE A 23 -6.14 1.80 -16.29
N ASP A 24 -6.30 1.94 -17.61
CA ASP A 24 -5.75 3.10 -18.31
C ASP A 24 -6.60 4.34 -18.00
N ILE A 25 -5.94 5.48 -17.83
CA ILE A 25 -6.54 6.80 -17.59
C ILE A 25 -6.40 7.62 -18.87
N ALA A 26 -7.53 8.02 -19.47
CA ALA A 26 -7.56 8.95 -20.59
C ALA A 26 -7.38 10.41 -20.12
N ALA A 27 -7.10 11.32 -21.05
CA ALA A 27 -6.89 12.75 -20.74
C ALA A 27 -8.11 13.43 -20.08
N ASP A 28 -9.32 12.88 -20.26
CA ASP A 28 -10.56 13.35 -19.63
C ASP A 28 -10.87 12.64 -18.29
N GLY A 29 -9.97 11.76 -17.83
CA GLY A 29 -10.13 10.96 -16.62
C GLY A 29 -10.92 9.67 -16.80
N THR A 30 -11.39 9.35 -18.02
CA THR A 30 -12.10 8.09 -18.29
C THR A 30 -11.18 6.89 -18.04
N LEU A 31 -11.73 5.85 -17.40
CA LEU A 31 -11.03 4.61 -17.12
C LEU A 31 -11.39 3.53 -18.14
N SER A 32 -10.39 2.83 -18.65
CA SER A 32 -10.57 1.74 -19.63
C SER A 32 -9.54 0.62 -19.41
N ASN A 33 -9.61 -0.44 -20.24
CA ASN A 33 -8.60 -1.51 -20.28
C ASN A 33 -8.27 -2.14 -18.90
N ARG A 34 -9.33 -2.51 -18.14
CA ARG A 34 -9.19 -3.24 -16.88
C ARG A 34 -8.34 -4.49 -17.09
N ARG A 35 -7.28 -4.63 -16.30
CA ARG A 35 -6.37 -5.79 -16.34
C ARG A 35 -5.82 -6.10 -14.95
N VAL A 36 -5.43 -7.36 -14.75
CA VAL A 36 -4.65 -7.75 -13.58
C VAL A 36 -3.27 -7.11 -13.70
N TRP A 37 -2.89 -6.32 -12.70
CA TRP A 37 -1.53 -5.80 -12.54
C TRP A 37 -0.65 -6.78 -11.77
N ALA A 38 -1.20 -7.39 -10.71
CA ALA A 38 -0.61 -8.50 -9.98
C ALA A 38 -1.69 -9.34 -9.29
N ASP A 39 -1.49 -10.65 -9.24
CA ASP A 39 -2.30 -11.57 -8.41
C ASP A 39 -1.78 -11.53 -6.96
N HIS A 40 -2.04 -10.41 -6.28
CA HIS A 40 -1.59 -10.16 -4.91
C HIS A 40 -2.65 -9.35 -4.14
N PRO A 41 -2.92 -9.68 -2.86
CA PRO A 41 -3.86 -8.92 -2.04
C PRO A 41 -3.31 -7.53 -1.68
N GLY A 42 -4.16 -6.72 -1.05
CA GLY A 42 -3.76 -5.44 -0.47
C GLY A 42 -4.96 -4.64 0.03
N ASP A 43 -4.69 -3.60 0.80
CA ASP A 43 -5.69 -2.62 1.25
C ASP A 43 -5.20 -1.21 0.86
N GLY A 44 -4.73 -0.41 1.81
CA GLY A 44 -4.02 0.83 1.53
C GLY A 44 -2.64 0.56 0.93
N ILE A 45 -2.43 1.09 -0.28
CA ILE A 45 -1.21 0.90 -1.08
C ILE A 45 -0.54 2.22 -1.44
N CYS A 46 0.78 2.19 -1.64
CA CYS A 46 1.54 3.30 -2.22
C CYS A 46 2.56 2.79 -3.24
N MET A 47 3.02 3.66 -4.14
CA MET A 47 4.01 3.33 -5.17
C MET A 47 5.33 4.05 -4.88
N ASP A 48 6.45 3.39 -5.18
CA ASP A 48 7.77 4.01 -5.15
C ASP A 48 8.27 4.42 -6.53
N ALA A 49 9.34 5.22 -6.58
CA ALA A 49 9.88 5.79 -7.80
C ALA A 49 10.44 4.76 -8.80
N GLU A 50 10.59 3.49 -8.41
CA GLU A 50 10.93 2.39 -9.34
C GLU A 50 9.68 1.70 -9.92
N GLY A 51 8.48 2.19 -9.58
CA GLY A 51 7.20 1.66 -10.05
C GLY A 51 6.70 0.44 -9.29
N ALA A 52 7.34 0.08 -8.17
CA ALA A 52 6.86 -1.00 -7.31
C ALA A 52 5.80 -0.50 -6.33
N ILE A 53 4.87 -1.37 -5.96
CA ILE A 53 3.79 -1.09 -5.02
C ILE A 53 4.11 -1.71 -3.66
N TRP A 54 3.98 -0.90 -2.61
CA TRP A 54 3.91 -1.38 -1.25
C TRP A 54 2.46 -1.70 -0.88
N CYS A 55 2.22 -2.90 -0.37
CA CYS A 55 0.91 -3.37 0.06
C CYS A 55 1.02 -4.38 1.20
N SER A 56 -0.07 -4.59 1.94
CA SER A 56 -0.17 -5.68 2.91
C SER A 56 -0.23 -7.03 2.18
N ALA A 57 0.47 -8.02 2.72
CA ALA A 57 0.27 -9.42 2.35
C ALA A 57 -0.62 -10.10 3.39
N MET A 58 -1.54 -10.93 2.91
CA MET A 58 -2.42 -11.74 3.73
C MET A 58 -1.95 -13.19 3.71
N ASP A 59 -0.98 -13.50 4.57
CA ASP A 59 -0.57 -14.88 4.85
C ASP A 59 -1.35 -15.37 6.09
N ALA A 60 -1.77 -16.64 6.12
CA ALA A 60 -2.75 -17.16 7.09
C ALA A 60 -2.41 -16.85 8.57
N ASP A 61 -1.12 -16.86 8.93
CA ASP A 61 -0.64 -16.63 10.31
C ASP A 61 0.46 -15.57 10.39
N LYS A 62 0.68 -14.79 9.31
CA LYS A 62 1.75 -13.80 9.26
C LYS A 62 1.23 -12.48 8.71
N HIS A 63 1.60 -11.40 9.37
CA HIS A 63 1.31 -10.06 8.91
C HIS A 63 2.58 -9.50 8.30
N SER A 64 2.50 -9.03 7.06
CA SER A 64 3.64 -8.36 6.45
C SER A 64 3.18 -7.26 5.50
N VAL A 65 4.11 -6.35 5.24
CA VAL A 65 4.04 -5.42 4.12
C VAL A 65 5.10 -5.84 3.11
N VAL A 66 4.70 -5.96 1.86
CA VAL A 66 5.56 -6.38 0.76
C VAL A 66 5.69 -5.28 -0.27
N ARG A 67 6.80 -5.31 -0.99
CA ARG A 67 7.08 -4.50 -2.16
C ARG A 67 6.95 -5.37 -3.40
N VAL A 68 5.98 -5.09 -4.25
CA VAL A 68 5.60 -5.93 -5.39
C VAL A 68 5.80 -5.17 -6.69
N ARG A 69 6.38 -5.82 -7.69
CA ARG A 69 6.47 -5.28 -9.07
C ARG A 69 5.27 -5.74 -9.90
N GLU A 70 5.01 -5.05 -11.02
CA GLU A 70 4.01 -5.51 -12.01
C GLU A 70 4.24 -6.97 -12.42
N GLY A 71 3.18 -7.76 -12.45
CA GLY A 71 3.24 -9.21 -12.63
C GLY A 71 3.36 -10.01 -11.33
N GLY A 72 3.52 -9.35 -10.18
CA GLY A 72 3.41 -9.98 -8.85
C GLY A 72 4.73 -10.44 -8.22
N GLU A 73 5.88 -10.10 -8.80
CA GLU A 73 7.18 -10.40 -8.16
C GLU A 73 7.33 -9.64 -6.84
N ILE A 74 7.52 -10.36 -5.74
CA ILE A 74 7.82 -9.76 -4.43
C ILE A 74 9.31 -9.45 -4.35
N LEU A 75 9.64 -8.15 -4.32
CA LEU A 75 11.00 -7.62 -4.25
C LEU A 75 11.51 -7.51 -2.81
N GLN A 76 10.61 -7.29 -1.86
CA GLN A 76 10.93 -7.15 -0.44
C GLN A 76 9.73 -7.53 0.42
N ARG A 77 9.99 -8.04 1.63
CA ARG A 77 8.99 -8.31 2.66
C ARG A 77 9.46 -7.76 4.00
N ILE A 78 8.53 -7.15 4.74
CA ILE A 78 8.73 -6.66 6.10
C ILE A 78 7.70 -7.36 6.99
N GLU A 79 8.17 -8.23 7.87
CA GLU A 79 7.32 -8.94 8.84
C GLU A 79 6.85 -7.99 9.95
N LEU A 80 5.58 -8.12 10.33
CA LEU A 80 4.89 -7.29 11.30
C LEU A 80 4.25 -8.17 12.38
N GLY A 81 4.12 -7.61 13.59
CA GLY A 81 3.39 -8.27 14.68
C GLY A 81 1.87 -8.09 14.62
N LEU A 82 1.38 -7.19 13.77
CA LEU A 82 -0.04 -6.84 13.63
C LEU A 82 -0.37 -6.61 12.14
N PRO A 83 -1.63 -6.85 11.70
CA PRO A 83 -2.09 -6.54 10.35
C PRO A 83 -1.87 -5.08 9.98
N CYS A 84 -1.44 -4.84 8.74
CA CYS A 84 -1.29 -3.50 8.17
C CYS A 84 -2.47 -3.15 7.27
N PHE A 85 -3.10 -2.01 7.53
CA PHE A 85 -4.24 -1.49 6.79
C PHE A 85 -3.84 -0.55 5.68
N ALA A 86 -2.80 0.26 5.91
CA ALA A 86 -2.30 1.19 4.92
C ALA A 86 -0.81 1.43 5.11
N CYS A 87 -0.11 1.69 4.01
CA CYS A 87 1.27 2.15 4.03
C CYS A 87 1.47 3.34 3.08
N MET A 88 2.44 4.19 3.41
CA MET A 88 2.78 5.37 2.60
C MET A 88 4.26 5.69 2.73
N LEU A 89 4.88 6.05 1.61
CA LEU A 89 6.24 6.58 1.59
C LEU A 89 6.24 8.09 1.85
N GLY A 90 7.16 8.54 2.69
CA GLY A 90 7.34 9.94 3.05
C GLY A 90 8.70 10.20 3.72
N GLY A 91 8.77 11.25 4.53
CA GLY A 91 10.04 11.75 5.08
C GLY A 91 10.77 12.68 4.10
N GLU A 92 11.83 13.33 4.56
CA GLU A 92 12.56 14.37 3.79
C GLU A 92 13.16 13.85 2.48
N ASP A 93 13.53 12.58 2.43
CA ASP A 93 14.08 11.91 1.25
C ASP A 93 13.06 10.99 0.55
N GLY A 94 11.81 10.93 1.04
CA GLY A 94 10.76 10.07 0.52
C GLY A 94 10.94 8.58 0.83
N ARG A 95 11.94 8.17 1.62
CA ARG A 95 12.32 6.76 1.85
C ARG A 95 11.85 6.20 3.18
N THR A 96 11.06 6.94 3.95
CA THR A 96 10.43 6.40 5.16
C THR A 96 9.11 5.77 4.77
N LEU A 97 9.02 4.45 4.87
CA LEU A 97 7.76 3.71 4.75
C LEU A 97 7.04 3.74 6.09
N PHE A 98 5.93 4.47 6.14
CA PHE A 98 4.99 4.46 7.26
C PHE A 98 3.98 3.32 7.08
N MET A 99 3.69 2.58 8.15
CA MET A 99 2.78 1.42 8.14
C MET A 99 1.78 1.54 9.29
N LEU A 100 0.50 1.66 8.96
CA LEU A 100 -0.59 1.73 9.94
C LEU A 100 -1.08 0.33 10.27
N VAL A 101 -0.88 -0.08 11.52
CA VAL A 101 -1.26 -1.41 11.99
C VAL A 101 -2.27 -1.35 13.13
N ALA A 102 -3.12 -2.36 13.24
CA ALA A 102 -4.01 -2.57 14.39
C ALA A 102 -4.30 -4.07 14.55
N ASP A 103 -4.67 -4.51 15.75
CA ASP A 103 -5.06 -5.90 16.01
C ASP A 103 -6.36 -6.17 15.24
N TRP A 104 -6.30 -6.84 14.09
CA TRP A 104 -7.44 -7.32 13.32
C TRP A 104 -7.26 -8.81 13.07
N ARG A 105 -8.29 -9.58 13.38
CA ARG A 105 -8.22 -11.03 13.41
C ARG A 105 -9.16 -11.57 12.36
N VAL A 106 -8.57 -12.10 11.29
CA VAL A 106 -9.32 -12.63 10.14
C VAL A 106 -10.21 -13.82 10.51
N GLN A 107 -9.91 -14.49 11.63
CA GLN A 107 -10.67 -15.61 12.17
C GLN A 107 -11.90 -15.19 12.98
N GLU A 108 -11.99 -13.91 13.37
CA GLU A 108 -13.12 -13.35 14.13
C GLU A 108 -14.11 -12.67 13.18
N GLY A 109 -15.38 -12.57 13.59
CA GLY A 109 -16.39 -11.84 12.84
C GLY A 109 -16.08 -10.34 12.73
N PHE A 110 -16.66 -9.67 11.74
CA PHE A 110 -16.53 -8.22 11.58
C PHE A 110 -16.97 -7.47 12.86
N GLU A 111 -18.12 -7.83 13.41
CA GLU A 111 -18.67 -7.20 14.62
C GLU A 111 -17.77 -7.38 15.84
N ASP A 112 -17.18 -8.57 16.02
CA ASP A 112 -16.23 -8.85 17.10
C ASP A 112 -14.97 -8.00 16.96
N ASN A 113 -14.43 -7.90 15.75
CA ASN A 113 -13.28 -7.05 15.45
C ASN A 113 -13.58 -5.57 15.74
N ILE A 114 -14.73 -5.07 15.29
CA ILE A 114 -15.14 -3.67 15.53
C ILE A 114 -15.33 -3.41 17.01
N HIS A 115 -16.02 -4.30 17.74
CA HIS A 115 -16.18 -4.19 19.18
C HIS A 115 -14.81 -4.12 19.85
N ARG A 116 -13.90 -5.05 19.56
CA ARG A 116 -12.53 -5.08 20.11
C ARG A 116 -11.76 -3.79 19.83
N LEU A 117 -11.79 -3.29 18.58
CA LEU A 117 -11.07 -2.08 18.17
C LEU A 117 -11.63 -0.78 18.77
N THR A 118 -12.90 -0.76 19.18
CA THR A 118 -13.58 0.46 19.63
C THR A 118 -13.81 0.51 21.14
N THR A 119 -13.87 -0.64 21.82
CA THR A 119 -14.19 -0.72 23.26
C THR A 119 -13.04 -1.17 24.14
N GLN A 120 -12.00 -1.81 23.59
CA GLN A 120 -10.83 -2.27 24.36
C GLN A 120 -9.66 -1.29 24.24
N GLU A 121 -8.47 -1.71 24.71
CA GLU A 121 -7.25 -0.92 24.57
C GLU A 121 -6.94 -0.64 23.09
N ARG A 122 -6.59 0.61 22.79
CA ARG A 122 -6.29 1.05 21.42
C ARG A 122 -5.03 0.35 20.91
N SER A 123 -5.21 -0.58 19.98
CA SER A 123 -4.12 -1.36 19.38
C SER A 123 -3.43 -0.69 18.19
N GLY A 124 -3.98 0.44 17.70
CA GLY A 124 -3.47 1.18 16.55
C GLY A 124 -2.05 1.70 16.76
N LYS A 125 -1.14 1.39 15.85
CA LYS A 125 0.27 1.84 15.87
C LYS A 125 0.71 2.30 14.49
N LEU A 126 1.61 3.27 14.47
CA LEU A 126 2.38 3.63 13.27
C LEU A 126 3.77 3.04 13.40
N LEU A 127 4.14 2.16 12.48
CA LEU A 127 5.48 1.60 12.36
C LEU A 127 6.21 2.28 11.20
N THR A 128 7.53 2.26 11.24
CA THR A 128 8.36 2.78 10.15
C THR A 128 9.45 1.80 9.75
N ALA A 129 9.82 1.86 8.47
CA ALA A 129 10.98 1.18 7.92
C ALA A 129 11.62 2.04 6.82
N THR A 130 12.88 1.76 6.48
CA THR A 130 13.55 2.40 5.34
C THR A 130 13.24 1.66 4.05
N ALA A 131 12.81 2.38 3.02
CA ALA A 131 12.54 1.86 1.69
C ALA A 131 13.75 2.01 0.74
N PRO A 132 13.96 1.05 -0.18
CA PRO A 132 15.05 1.08 -1.14
C PRO A 132 14.86 2.12 -2.25
N ALA A 133 13.64 2.65 -2.42
CA ALA A 133 13.28 3.72 -3.35
C ALA A 133 12.36 4.75 -2.66
N PRO A 134 12.42 6.03 -3.05
CA PRO A 134 11.56 7.07 -2.49
C PRO A 134 10.13 6.95 -3.04
N SER A 135 9.18 7.71 -2.47
CA SER A 135 7.81 7.80 -3.00
C SER A 135 7.76 8.15 -4.49
N ALA A 136 6.86 7.49 -5.23
CA ALA A 136 6.37 7.99 -6.49
C ALA A 136 5.26 9.02 -6.24
N GLY A 137 5.24 10.10 -7.00
CA GLY A 137 4.13 11.04 -7.02
C GLY A 137 4.48 12.47 -6.63
N TRP A 138 3.46 13.32 -6.67
CA TRP A 138 3.59 14.76 -6.47
C TRP A 138 3.32 15.17 -5.01
N PRO A 139 4.02 16.21 -4.50
CA PRO A 139 5.16 16.85 -5.16
C PRO A 139 6.38 15.91 -5.14
N LEU A 140 7.13 15.89 -6.24
CA LEU A 140 8.39 15.15 -6.30
C LEU A 140 9.32 15.66 -5.18
N VAL A 141 10.13 14.78 -4.59
CA VAL A 141 11.10 15.13 -3.55
C VAL A 141 12.05 16.25 -4.00
N ASP A 142 12.34 16.33 -5.32
CA ASP A 142 13.13 17.40 -5.92
C ASP A 142 12.46 18.78 -5.90
N HIS A 143 11.12 18.85 -5.86
CA HIS A 143 10.40 20.11 -5.75
C HIS A 143 10.51 20.74 -4.36
N LEU A 144 10.67 19.94 -3.30
CA LEU A 144 10.87 20.44 -1.94
C LEU A 144 12.27 21.00 -1.69
N ARG A 145 13.27 20.59 -2.49
CA ARG A 145 14.66 21.07 -2.40
C ARG A 145 14.92 22.37 -3.19
N ARG A 146 13.97 22.85 -3.99
CA ARG A 146 14.13 24.03 -4.86
C ARG A 146 13.57 25.34 -4.27
N THR A 147 13.14 25.33 -3.02
CA THR A 147 12.53 26.50 -2.34
C THR A 147 13.35 27.03 -1.15
N CYS A 148 14.66 26.79 -1.12
CA CYS A 148 15.58 27.44 -0.17
C CYS A 148 16.60 28.32 -0.90
#